data_AF-A0A6P0XVA4-F1
#
_entry.id   AF-A0A6P0XVA4-F1
#
_cell.length_a   1.000
_cell.length_b   1.000
_cell.length_c   1.000
_cell.angle_alpha   90.00
_cell.angle_beta   90.00
_cell.angle_gamma   90.00
#
_symmetry.space_group_name_H-M   'P 1'
#
loop_
_entity.id
_entity.type
_entity.pdbx_description
1 polymer ?
#
loop_
_entity_poly.entity_id
_entity_poly.type
_entity_poly.pdbx_seq_one_letter_code
_entity_poly.pdbx_strand_id
1 'polypeptide(L)'
;RAEGTLQRIDTIDLGFPLGLEAEIADFIAQETIQLQPGDVVVLYTDGITEAENSDRQQYGLERLCEIIQNNHQKSASEIREIVIEDVRRYIGQQKVFDDISLVVIKQRQGY
;
A
#
# COMPACT_ATOMS: atom_id res chain seq x y z
N ARG A 1 9.50 7.38 3.78
CA ARG A 1 9.86 8.74 4.21
C ARG A 1 10.69 9.41 3.13
N ALA A 2 10.86 10.73 3.19
CA ALA A 2 11.58 11.53 2.20
C ALA A 2 13.04 11.07 1.99
N GLU A 3 13.66 10.51 3.02
CA GLU A 3 15.02 9.96 3.01
C GLU A 3 15.11 8.49 2.52
N GLY A 4 14.01 7.92 2.04
CA GLY A 4 13.95 6.55 1.52
C GLY A 4 13.75 5.45 2.57
N THR A 5 13.71 5.79 3.86
CA THR A 5 13.31 4.83 4.92
C THR A 5 11.85 4.43 4.75
N LEU A 6 11.53 3.17 5.01
CA LEU A 6 10.15 2.68 4.99
C LEU A 6 9.69 2.39 6.41
N GLN A 7 8.51 2.92 6.73
CA GLN A 7 7.81 2.63 7.96
C GLN A 7 6.51 1.93 7.59
N ARG A 8 6.33 0.72 8.09
CA ARG A 8 5.05 0.01 8.01
C ARG A 8 4.20 0.42 9.20
N ILE A 9 2.91 0.65 8.94
CA ILE A 9 1.92 0.94 9.98
C ILE A 9 1.02 -0.28 10.03
N ASP A 10 1.13 -1.04 11.12
CA ASP A 10 0.23 -2.16 11.35
C ASP A 10 -1.12 -1.62 11.83
N THR A 11 -2.19 -2.02 11.14
CA THR A 11 -3.54 -1.55 11.42
C THR A 11 -4.44 -2.64 12.01
N ILE A 12 -3.91 -3.85 12.25
CA ILE A 12 -4.74 -4.98 12.66
C ILE A 12 -5.43 -4.77 14.01
N ASP A 13 -4.76 -4.04 14.92
CA ASP A 13 -5.29 -3.69 16.24
C ASP A 13 -5.97 -2.31 16.27
N LEU A 14 -6.13 -1.65 15.11
CA LEU A 14 -6.72 -0.31 15.02
C LEU A 14 -8.20 -0.32 14.65
N GLY A 15 -8.76 -1.46 14.27
CA GLY A 15 -10.15 -1.53 13.87
C GLY A 15 -10.69 -2.95 13.78
N PHE A 16 -12.00 -3.03 13.59
CA PHE A 16 -12.72 -4.29 13.40
C PHE A 16 -13.42 -4.29 12.04
N PRO A 17 -13.54 -5.45 11.35
CA PRO A 17 -14.27 -5.52 10.09
C PRO A 17 -15.71 -5.03 10.27
N LEU A 18 -16.10 -4.06 9.45
CA LEU A 18 -17.43 -3.46 9.52
C LEU A 18 -18.51 -4.48 9.16
N GLY A 19 -19.62 -4.47 9.90
CA GLY A 19 -20.79 -5.32 9.64
C GLY A 19 -20.74 -6.71 10.25
N LEU A 20 -19.65 -7.07 10.95
CA LEU A 20 -19.60 -8.31 11.75
C LEU A 20 -20.21 -8.14 13.14
N GLU A 21 -20.08 -6.96 13.74
CA GLU A 21 -20.68 -6.62 15.02
C GLU A 21 -21.43 -5.30 14.99
N ALA A 22 -22.48 -5.20 15.82
CA ALA A 22 -23.33 -4.01 15.90
C ALA A 22 -22.62 -2.85 16.62
N GLU A 23 -21.83 -3.16 17.64
CA GLU A 23 -21.05 -2.19 18.40
C GLU A 23 -19.57 -2.54 18.34
N ILE A 24 -18.81 -1.68 17.67
CA ILE A 24 -17.37 -1.87 17.47
C ILE A 24 -16.50 -0.83 18.16
N ALA A 25 -17.10 0.05 18.99
CA ALA A 25 -16.42 1.20 19.57
C ALA A 25 -15.18 0.80 20.38
N ASP A 26 -15.24 -0.31 21.11
CA ASP A 26 -14.14 -0.82 21.93
C ASP A 26 -12.99 -1.44 21.11
N PHE A 27 -13.20 -1.68 19.81
CA PHE A 27 -12.22 -2.25 18.89
C PHE A 27 -11.61 -1.21 17.94
N ILE A 28 -11.97 0.07 18.09
CA ILE A 28 -11.44 1.15 17.27
C ILE A 28 -10.34 1.88 18.03
N ALA A 29 -9.17 1.98 17.40
CA ALA A 29 -8.10 2.87 17.82
C ALA A 29 -7.65 3.75 16.66
N GLN A 30 -6.91 4.81 16.98
CA GLN A 30 -6.40 5.75 15.98
C GLN A 30 -4.90 5.95 16.17
N GLU A 31 -4.21 6.08 15.06
CA GLU A 31 -2.80 6.44 15.01
C GLU A 31 -2.63 7.76 14.26
N THR A 32 -1.77 8.64 14.77
CA THR A 32 -1.49 9.94 14.16
C THR A 32 -0.06 9.98 13.69
N ILE A 33 0.12 10.19 12.38
CA ILE A 33 1.44 10.21 11.75
C ILE A 33 1.71 11.61 11.22
N GLN A 34 2.77 12.25 11.73
CA GLN A 34 3.24 13.51 11.18
C GLN A 34 4.00 13.25 9.87
N LEU A 35 3.59 13.92 8.80
CA LEU A 35 4.26 13.87 7.50
C LEU A 35 5.19 15.07 7.33
N GLN A 36 6.39 14.80 6.82
CA GLN A 36 7.35 15.80 6.40
C GLN A 36 7.26 16.03 4.89
N PRO A 37 7.65 17.22 4.39
CA PRO A 37 7.88 17.46 2.97
C PRO A 37 8.62 16.32 2.27
N GLY A 38 8.04 15.80 1.18
CA GLY A 38 8.61 14.68 0.43
C GLY A 38 8.22 13.29 0.92
N ASP A 39 7.57 13.16 2.10
CA ASP A 39 7.04 11.88 2.56
C ASP A 39 5.96 11.34 1.60
N VAL A 40 5.94 10.01 1.47
CA VAL A 40 4.98 9.27 0.68
C VAL A 40 4.21 8.34 1.59
N VAL A 41 2.88 8.39 1.51
CA VAL A 41 1.97 7.44 2.14
C VAL A 41 1.35 6.60 1.04
N VAL A 42 1.36 5.29 1.23
CA VAL A 42 0.74 4.33 0.32
C VAL A 42 -0.26 3.50 1.11
N LEU A 43 -1.51 3.49 0.63
CA LEU A 43 -2.59 2.65 1.14
C LEU A 43 -2.95 1.64 0.06
N TYR A 44 -3.17 0.39 0.44
CA TYR A 44 -3.45 -0.70 -0.49
C TYR A 44 -4.45 -1.69 0.09
N THR A 45 -5.12 -2.45 -0.78
CA THR A 45 -5.88 -3.65 -0.41
C THR A 45 -5.03 -4.91 -0.60
N ASP A 46 -5.37 -5.97 0.13
CA ASP A 46 -4.76 -7.30 0.04
C ASP A 46 -4.78 -7.89 -1.38
N GLY A 47 -5.75 -7.53 -2.22
CA GLY A 47 -5.75 -7.85 -3.65
C GLY A 47 -4.44 -7.50 -4.41
N ILE A 48 -3.61 -6.57 -3.91
CA ILE A 48 -2.24 -6.36 -4.42
C ILE A 48 -1.28 -7.44 -3.93
N THR A 49 -1.21 -7.66 -2.62
CA THR A 49 -0.21 -8.55 -2.01
C THR A 49 -0.50 -10.02 -2.27
N GLU A 50 -1.77 -10.39 -2.40
CA GLU A 50 -2.22 -11.76 -2.67
C GLU A 50 -2.27 -12.09 -4.16
N ALA A 51 -2.03 -11.13 -5.05
CA ALA A 51 -2.01 -11.37 -6.49
C ALA A 51 -0.95 -12.43 -6.86
N GLU A 52 -1.37 -13.49 -7.56
CA GLU A 52 -0.51 -14.64 -7.87
C GLU A 52 0.05 -14.63 -9.30
N ASN A 53 1.28 -15.10 -9.46
CA ASN A 53 1.88 -15.41 -10.77
C ASN A 53 1.52 -16.84 -11.23
N SER A 54 2.06 -17.27 -12.39
CA SER A 54 1.81 -18.61 -12.95
C SER A 54 2.26 -19.77 -12.06
N ASP A 55 3.21 -19.52 -11.17
CA ASP A 55 3.75 -20.51 -10.23
C ASP A 55 2.99 -20.51 -8.89
N ARG A 56 1.85 -19.79 -8.82
CA ARG A 56 1.03 -19.58 -7.61
C ARG A 56 1.81 -18.93 -6.47
N GLN A 57 2.79 -18.09 -6.81
CA GLN A 57 3.50 -17.28 -5.83
C GLN A 57 2.82 -15.92 -5.75
N GLN A 58 2.46 -15.52 -4.53
CA GLN A 58 1.90 -14.20 -4.25
C GLN A 58 2.92 -13.09 -4.53
N TYR A 59 2.44 -11.91 -4.90
CA TYR A 59 3.28 -10.71 -5.14
C TYR A 59 4.03 -10.30 -3.88
N GLY A 60 3.34 -10.37 -2.73
CA GLY A 60 3.92 -10.17 -1.41
C GLY A 60 4.15 -8.71 -1.04
N LEU A 61 4.24 -8.47 0.27
CA LEU A 61 4.41 -7.14 0.82
C LEU A 61 5.85 -6.63 0.66
N GLU A 62 6.83 -7.54 0.69
CA GLU A 62 8.26 -7.23 0.54
C GLU A 62 8.52 -6.54 -0.79
N ARG A 63 8.02 -7.13 -1.88
CA ARG A 63 8.15 -6.59 -3.23
C ARG A 63 7.46 -5.23 -3.38
N LEU A 64 6.26 -5.09 -2.80
CA LEU A 64 5.54 -3.80 -2.77
C LEU A 64 6.37 -2.73 -2.06
N CYS A 65 6.95 -3.05 -0.91
CA CYS A 65 7.80 -2.15 -0.16
C CYS A 65 9.04 -1.73 -0.96
N GLU A 66 9.75 -2.70 -1.57
CA GLU A 66 10.94 -2.44 -2.36
C GLU A 66 10.67 -1.52 -3.55
N ILE A 67 9.61 -1.77 -4.32
CA ILE A 67 9.28 -0.95 -5.50
C ILE A 67 8.93 0.48 -5.09
N ILE A 68 8.21 0.68 -3.97
CA ILE A 68 7.87 2.01 -3.45
C ILE A 68 9.14 2.71 -2.95
N GLN A 69 9.98 2.04 -2.17
CA GLN A 69 11.23 2.61 -1.65
C GLN A 69 12.17 3.06 -2.78
N ASN A 70 12.33 2.25 -3.82
CA ASN A 70 13.20 2.58 -4.96
C ASN A 70 12.68 3.77 -5.79
N ASN A 71 11.40 4.13 -5.65
CA ASN A 71 10.75 5.15 -6.45
C ASN A 71 10.21 6.34 -5.63
N HIS A 72 10.48 6.39 -4.31
CA HIS A 72 9.89 7.38 -3.39
C HIS A 72 10.12 8.84 -3.79
N GLN A 73 11.17 9.14 -4.57
CA GLN A 73 11.48 10.50 -5.04
C GLN A 73 10.56 10.98 -6.17
N LYS A 74 9.90 10.07 -6.90
CA LYS A 74 8.99 10.40 -8.01
C LYS A 74 7.68 11.03 -7.52
N SER A 75 6.87 11.56 -8.43
CA SER A 75 5.54 12.06 -8.09
C SER A 75 4.61 10.92 -7.65
N ALA A 76 3.52 11.26 -6.94
CA ALA A 76 2.53 10.27 -6.52
C ALA A 76 1.92 9.48 -7.71
N SER A 77 1.67 10.16 -8.85
CA SER A 77 1.13 9.49 -10.05
C SER A 77 2.11 8.50 -10.64
N GLU A 78 3.39 8.88 -10.76
CA GLU A 78 4.44 8.00 -11.27
C GLU A 78 4.66 6.80 -10.36
N ILE A 79 4.66 6.99 -9.03
CA ILE A 79 4.78 5.89 -8.07
C ILE A 79 3.61 4.91 -8.24
N ARG A 80 2.37 5.42 -8.32
CA ARG A 80 1.18 4.60 -8.54
C ARG A 80 1.29 3.81 -9.85
N GLU A 81 1.67 4.45 -10.94
CA GLU A 81 1.81 3.80 -12.26
C GLU A 81 2.87 2.70 -12.22
N ILE A 82 4.04 2.97 -11.63
CA ILE A 82 5.13 1.99 -11.49
C ILE A 82 4.69 0.77 -10.68
N VAL A 83 3.98 0.98 -9.55
CA VAL A 83 3.49 -0.12 -8.72
C VAL A 83 2.47 -0.97 -9.51
N ILE A 84 1.50 -0.34 -10.17
CA ILE A 84 0.47 -1.06 -10.94
C ILE A 84 1.09 -1.83 -12.12
N GLU A 85 2.09 -1.24 -12.79
CA GLU A 85 2.82 -1.93 -13.85
C GLU A 85 3.63 -3.12 -13.34
N ASP A 86 4.29 -3.00 -12.18
CA ASP A 86 5.05 -4.11 -11.60
C ASP A 86 4.13 -5.27 -11.19
N VAL A 87 3.00 -4.98 -10.53
CA VAL A 87 1.98 -5.98 -10.20
C VAL A 87 1.46 -6.67 -11.45
N ARG A 88 1.08 -5.91 -12.49
CA ARG A 88 0.61 -6.47 -13.78
C ARG A 88 1.67 -7.34 -14.46
N ARG A 89 2.93 -6.92 -14.42
CA ARG A 89 4.04 -7.70 -14.97
C ARG A 89 4.24 -9.00 -14.20
N TYR A 90 4.10 -8.95 -12.87
CA TYR A 90 4.26 -10.11 -12.00
C TYR A 90 3.18 -11.17 -12.22
N ILE A 91 1.90 -10.77 -12.26
CA ILE A 91 0.79 -11.70 -12.52
C ILE A 91 0.79 -12.22 -13.97
N GLY A 92 1.34 -11.45 -14.91
CA GLY A 92 1.35 -11.79 -16.33
C GLY A 92 -0.07 -11.93 -16.89
N GLN A 93 -0.42 -13.16 -17.32
CA GLN A 93 -1.75 -13.48 -17.87
C GLN A 93 -2.69 -14.12 -16.84
N GLN A 94 -2.27 -14.23 -15.58
CA GLN A 94 -3.12 -14.81 -14.53
C GLN A 94 -4.35 -13.94 -14.27
N LYS A 95 -5.42 -14.58 -13.83
CA LYS A 95 -6.61 -13.86 -13.39
C LYS A 95 -6.29 -13.18 -12.07
N VAL A 96 -6.69 -11.92 -11.97
CA VAL A 96 -6.79 -11.23 -10.69
C VAL A 96 -8.04 -11.78 -9.98
N PHE A 97 -7.85 -12.34 -8.80
CA PHE A 97 -8.93 -12.98 -8.03
C PHE A 97 -9.71 -12.00 -7.14
N ASP A 98 -9.10 -10.86 -6.80
CA ASP A 98 -9.66 -9.86 -5.89
C ASP A 98 -9.39 -8.42 -6.37
N ASP A 99 -10.14 -7.43 -5.87
CA ASP A 99 -10.03 -6.05 -6.32
C ASP A 99 -8.70 -5.39 -5.90
N ILE A 100 -7.99 -4.85 -6.89
CA ILE A 100 -6.73 -4.11 -6.69
C ILE A 100 -7.04 -2.63 -6.46
N SER A 101 -6.78 -2.14 -5.24
CA SER A 101 -6.86 -0.73 -4.90
C SER A 101 -5.53 -0.19 -4.38
N LEU A 102 -5.11 0.96 -4.91
CA LEU A 102 -3.88 1.65 -4.52
C LEU A 102 -4.11 3.17 -4.43
N VAL A 103 -3.78 3.75 -3.29
CA VAL A 103 -3.77 5.20 -3.09
C VAL A 103 -2.37 5.65 -2.73
N VAL A 104 -1.86 6.66 -3.44
CA VAL A 104 -0.55 7.26 -3.18
C VAL A 104 -0.73 8.74 -2.88
N ILE A 105 -0.27 9.15 -1.70
CA ILE A 105 -0.27 10.54 -1.25
C ILE A 105 1.19 10.96 -1.09
N LYS A 106 1.56 12.12 -1.63
CA LYS A 106 2.89 12.69 -1.45
C LYS A 106 2.79 14.08 -0.86
N GLN A 107 3.42 14.28 0.30
CA GLN A 107 3.49 15.57 0.94
C GLN A 107 4.38 16.49 0.09
N ARG A 108 3.80 17.58 -0.41
CA ARG A 108 4.54 18.54 -1.25
C ARG A 108 5.62 19.24 -0.42
N GLN A 109 6.74 19.57 -1.06
CA GLN A 109 7.68 20.51 -0.48
C GLN A 109 7.02 21.90 -0.43
N GLY A 110 7.15 22.59 0.71
CA GLY A 110 6.69 23.96 0.85
C GLY A 110 7.44 24.85 -0.13
N TYR A 111 6.72 25.84 -0.70
CA TYR A 111 7.32 26.91 -1.52
C TYR A 111 8.04 27.92 -0.64
#